data_AF-C1MP50-F1
#
_entry.id   AF-C1MP50-F1
#
_cell.length_a   1.000
_cell.length_b   1.000
_cell.length_c   1.000
_cell.angle_alpha   90.00
_cell.angle_beta   90.00
_cell.angle_gamma   90.00
#
_symmetry.space_group_name_H-M   'P 1'
#
loop_
_entity.id
_entity.type
_entity.pdbx_description
1 polymer ?
#
loop_
_entity_poly.entity_id
_entity_poly.type
_entity_poly.pdbx_seq_one_letter_code
_entity_poly.pdbx_strand_id
1 'polypeptide(L)'
;MNDEEVRRQITQMVKFIEQEAEEKANEINIAAEEEFDVEKRDVVEREKQKIREEYERKESAAEKEKRIEFSTRLNAARLRLLRARDDAVRGILAEARDELRDASDKPEYESLLVGLVEQGVAKLQATEAVIRCREVDAEKATAAMRRAEENAAAAGRELKLTLDTRAHLPPPPPPPPHDDDDDDASGEGGSARTRAATTDVASCIGGVHVLSVDGKVVCDVSLDDRLRVAFENNLPEIRGEIFDDGEDEIGDGDEIPGT
;
A
#
# COMPACT_ATOMS: atom_id res chain seq x y z
N MET A 1 102.58 -37.81 44.89
CA MET A 1 101.49 -37.59 43.93
C MET A 1 102.07 -36.84 42.74
N ASN A 2 101.79 -37.27 41.51
CA ASN A 2 102.42 -36.75 40.28
C ASN A 2 101.61 -35.57 39.71
N ASP A 3 102.25 -34.41 39.51
CA ASP A 3 101.60 -33.18 39.00
C ASP A 3 100.98 -33.32 37.60
N GLU A 4 101.48 -34.25 36.78
CA GLU A 4 100.91 -34.53 35.45
C GLU A 4 99.55 -35.23 35.52
N GLU A 5 99.33 -36.06 36.55
CA GLU A 5 98.03 -36.72 36.78
C GLU A 5 96.98 -35.70 37.22
N VAL A 6 97.38 -34.73 38.05
CA VAL A 6 96.53 -33.62 38.48
C VAL A 6 96.09 -32.75 37.29
N ARG A 7 97.01 -32.42 36.37
CA ARG A 7 96.68 -31.65 35.15
C ARG A 7 95.74 -32.40 34.21
N ARG A 8 95.90 -33.72 34.05
CA ARG A 8 94.95 -34.54 33.26
C ARG A 8 93.57 -34.56 33.90
N GLN A 9 93.49 -34.68 35.21
CA GLN A 9 92.22 -34.68 35.94
C GLN A 9 91.49 -33.32 35.85
N ILE A 10 92.22 -32.21 35.95
CA ILE A 10 91.66 -30.86 35.73
C ILE A 10 91.15 -30.71 34.29
N THR A 11 91.91 -31.18 33.30
CA THR A 11 91.50 -31.11 31.88
C THR A 11 90.25 -31.96 31.62
N GLN A 12 90.14 -33.12 32.26
CA GLN A 12 88.94 -33.95 32.19
C GLN A 12 87.74 -33.28 32.87
N MET A 13 87.94 -32.61 34.01
CA MET A 13 86.90 -31.80 34.65
C MET A 13 86.45 -30.61 33.77
N VAL A 14 87.38 -29.91 33.12
CA VAL A 14 87.04 -28.79 32.22
C VAL A 14 86.20 -29.29 31.04
N LYS A 15 86.58 -30.40 30.40
CA LYS A 15 85.80 -31.00 29.32
C LYS A 15 84.41 -31.46 29.77
N PHE A 16 84.30 -31.98 30.99
CA PHE A 16 82.99 -32.34 31.56
C PHE A 16 82.11 -31.11 31.75
N ILE A 17 82.67 -30.00 32.26
CA ILE A 17 81.94 -28.74 32.43
C ILE A 17 81.52 -28.14 31.08
N GLU A 18 82.39 -28.20 30.06
CA GLU A 18 82.06 -27.74 28.70
C GLU A 18 80.93 -28.58 28.10
N GLN A 19 81.00 -29.91 28.22
CA GLN A 19 79.96 -30.79 27.71
C GLN A 19 78.63 -30.62 28.45
N GLU A 20 78.67 -30.47 29.78
CA GLU A 20 77.48 -30.19 30.60
C GLU A 20 76.85 -28.84 30.24
N ALA A 21 77.67 -27.82 29.96
CA ALA A 21 77.20 -26.52 29.50
C ALA A 21 76.57 -26.60 28.10
N GLU A 22 77.14 -27.38 27.20
CA GLU A 22 76.63 -27.57 25.83
C GLU A 22 75.31 -28.37 25.82
N GLU A 23 75.22 -29.44 26.61
CA GLU A 23 73.97 -30.20 26.79
C GLU A 23 72.87 -29.31 27.39
N LYS A 24 73.20 -28.48 28.38
CA LYS A 24 72.25 -27.54 28.99
C LYS A 24 71.83 -26.42 28.04
N ALA A 25 72.73 -25.92 27.21
CA ALA A 25 72.40 -24.94 26.17
C ALA A 25 71.47 -25.54 25.11
N ASN A 26 71.71 -26.79 24.70
CA ASN A 26 70.84 -27.51 23.77
C ASN A 26 69.46 -27.81 24.37
N GLU A 27 69.39 -28.19 25.64
CA GLU A 27 68.13 -28.37 26.36
C GLU A 27 67.31 -27.08 26.38
N ILE A 28 67.94 -25.93 26.67
CA ILE A 28 67.27 -24.62 26.64
C ILE A 28 66.78 -24.28 25.24
N ASN A 29 67.56 -24.55 24.19
CA ASN A 29 67.16 -24.26 22.81
C ASN A 29 65.97 -25.11 22.38
N ILE A 30 65.98 -26.41 22.69
CA ILE A 30 64.86 -27.31 22.37
C ILE A 30 63.59 -26.85 23.11
N ALA A 31 63.70 -26.54 24.40
CA ALA A 31 62.59 -26.01 25.18
C ALA A 31 62.06 -24.68 24.62
N ALA A 32 62.95 -23.78 24.19
CA ALA A 32 62.57 -22.50 23.60
C ALA A 32 61.87 -22.66 22.23
N GLU A 33 62.30 -23.60 21.39
CA GLU A 33 61.64 -23.91 20.12
C GLU A 33 60.25 -24.51 20.35
N GLU A 34 60.12 -25.46 21.29
CA GLU A 34 58.83 -26.03 21.66
C GLU A 34 57.86 -24.97 22.19
N GLU A 35 58.32 -24.09 23.10
CA GLU A 35 57.51 -22.98 23.61
C GLU A 35 57.11 -21.99 22.50
N PHE A 36 58.03 -21.67 21.58
CA PHE A 36 57.74 -20.78 20.46
C PHE A 36 56.65 -21.36 19.54
N ASP A 37 56.74 -22.64 19.20
CA ASP A 37 55.77 -23.29 18.33
C ASP A 37 54.39 -23.40 18.98
N VAL A 38 54.33 -23.66 20.29
CA VAL A 38 53.08 -23.66 21.05
C VAL A 38 52.45 -22.27 21.06
N GLU A 39 53.20 -21.23 21.46
CA GLU A 39 52.66 -19.87 21.55
C GLU A 39 52.23 -19.33 20.18
N LYS A 40 53.03 -19.59 19.14
CA LYS A 40 52.69 -19.22 17.76
C LYS A 40 51.40 -19.90 17.31
N ARG A 41 51.24 -21.19 17.60
CA ARG A 41 50.01 -21.92 17.26
C ARG A 41 48.81 -21.33 17.99
N ASP A 42 48.94 -21.06 19.29
CA ASP A 42 47.88 -20.51 20.12
C ASP A 42 47.46 -19.11 19.65
N VAL A 43 48.41 -18.24 19.31
CA VAL A 43 48.13 -16.91 18.74
C VAL A 43 47.37 -17.04 17.41
N VAL A 44 47.83 -17.92 16.51
CA VAL A 44 47.17 -18.13 15.21
C VAL A 44 45.77 -18.73 15.37
N GLU A 45 45.60 -19.72 16.25
CA GLU A 45 44.29 -20.34 16.50
C GLU A 45 43.31 -19.37 17.14
N ARG A 46 43.75 -18.55 18.08
CA ARG A 46 42.95 -17.50 18.73
C ARG A 46 42.44 -16.46 17.72
N GLU A 47 43.31 -15.96 16.85
CA GLU A 47 42.91 -14.99 15.81
C GLU A 47 42.03 -15.66 14.74
N LYS A 48 42.34 -16.89 14.31
CA LYS A 48 41.47 -17.65 13.41
C LYS A 48 40.08 -17.88 13.99
N GLN A 49 39.96 -18.10 15.30
CA GLN A 49 38.67 -18.25 15.96
C GLN A 49 37.87 -16.94 15.91
N LYS A 50 38.49 -15.81 16.27
CA LYS A 50 37.84 -14.49 16.18
C LYS A 50 37.35 -14.19 14.77
N ILE A 51 38.19 -14.46 13.76
CA ILE A 51 37.84 -14.26 12.35
C ILE A 51 36.65 -15.15 11.97
N ARG A 52 36.66 -16.44 12.34
CA ARG A 52 35.52 -17.33 12.06
C ARG A 52 34.21 -16.83 12.65
N GLU A 53 34.21 -16.40 13.91
CA GLU A 53 33.01 -15.86 14.57
C GLU A 53 32.52 -14.57 13.90
N GLU A 54 33.42 -13.70 13.44
CA GLU A 54 33.04 -12.48 12.71
C GLU A 54 32.41 -12.81 11.35
N TYR A 55 32.98 -13.77 10.60
CA TYR A 55 32.44 -14.19 9.31
C TYR A 55 31.11 -14.93 9.45
N GLU A 56 30.92 -15.76 10.47
CA GLU A 56 29.63 -16.43 10.75
C GLU A 56 28.52 -15.40 11.06
N ARG A 57 28.85 -14.34 11.81
CA ARG A 57 27.91 -13.22 12.02
C ARG A 57 27.61 -12.46 10.74
N LYS A 58 28.61 -12.22 9.89
CA LYS A 58 28.42 -11.54 8.59
C LYS A 58 27.59 -12.38 7.62
N GLU A 59 27.84 -13.68 7.57
CA GLU A 59 27.12 -14.63 6.72
C GLU A 59 25.65 -14.70 7.14
N SER A 60 25.38 -14.91 8.43
CA SER A 60 24.01 -14.93 8.95
C SER A 60 23.28 -13.59 8.79
N ALA A 61 23.97 -12.45 8.87
CA ALA A 61 23.39 -11.14 8.56
C ALA A 61 23.03 -11.01 7.07
N ALA A 62 23.93 -11.43 6.17
CA ALA A 62 23.72 -11.38 4.74
C ALA A 62 22.58 -12.31 4.27
N GLU A 63 22.42 -13.48 4.89
CA GLU A 63 21.30 -14.38 4.60
C GLU A 63 19.96 -13.75 5.02
N LYS A 64 19.90 -13.14 6.21
CA LYS A 64 18.71 -12.42 6.67
C LYS A 64 18.37 -11.25 5.75
N GLU A 65 19.37 -10.47 5.36
CA GLU A 65 19.19 -9.34 4.45
C GLU A 65 18.64 -9.79 3.09
N LYS A 66 19.19 -10.85 2.50
CA LYS A 66 18.67 -11.43 1.25
C LYS A 66 17.21 -11.87 1.38
N ARG A 67 16.83 -12.49 2.50
CA ARG A 67 15.43 -12.90 2.74
C ARG A 67 14.51 -11.69 2.88
N ILE A 68 14.94 -10.64 3.58
CA ILE A 68 14.19 -9.39 3.71
C ILE A 68 14.02 -8.71 2.35
N GLU A 69 15.09 -8.63 1.55
CA GLU A 69 15.05 -8.04 0.21
C GLU A 69 14.09 -8.80 -0.70
N PHE A 70 14.18 -10.14 -0.70
CA PHE A 70 13.29 -11.00 -1.47
C PHE A 70 11.82 -10.80 -1.07
N SER A 71 11.53 -10.84 0.24
CA SER A 71 10.18 -10.60 0.78
C SER A 71 9.66 -9.20 0.45
N THR A 72 10.50 -8.17 0.60
CA THR A 72 10.16 -6.77 0.28
C THR A 72 9.84 -6.62 -1.20
N ARG A 73 10.63 -7.26 -2.08
CA ARG A 73 10.43 -7.23 -3.52
C ARG A 73 9.13 -7.93 -3.92
N LEU A 74 8.82 -9.07 -3.31
CA LEU A 74 7.57 -9.80 -3.55
C LEU A 74 6.36 -8.98 -3.09
N ASN A 75 6.41 -8.40 -1.89
CA ASN A 75 5.35 -7.54 -1.39
C ASN A 75 5.17 -6.28 -2.27
N ALA A 76 6.26 -5.69 -2.75
CA ALA A 76 6.19 -4.56 -3.69
C ALA A 76 5.52 -4.96 -5.01
N ALA A 77 5.77 -6.16 -5.53
CA ALA A 77 5.08 -6.69 -6.71
C ALA A 77 3.59 -6.94 -6.42
N ARG A 78 3.27 -7.55 -5.28
CA ARG A 78 1.88 -7.79 -4.83
C ARG A 78 1.09 -6.48 -4.71
N LEU A 79 1.66 -5.46 -4.08
CA LEU A 79 1.02 -4.14 -3.95
C LEU A 79 0.83 -3.45 -5.30
N ARG A 80 1.73 -3.64 -6.26
CA ARG A 80 1.55 -3.13 -7.63
C ARG A 80 0.37 -3.79 -8.33
N LEU A 81 0.25 -5.11 -8.22
CA LEU A 81 -0.88 -5.85 -8.78
C LEU A 81 -2.21 -5.41 -8.14
N LEU A 82 -2.28 -5.33 -6.81
CA LEU A 82 -3.47 -4.89 -6.10
C LEU A 82 -3.89 -3.47 -6.50
N ARG A 83 -2.93 -2.55 -6.64
CA ARG A 83 -3.20 -1.19 -7.14
C ARG A 83 -3.76 -1.21 -8.56
N ALA A 84 -3.16 -2.00 -9.46
CA ALA A 84 -3.65 -2.11 -10.84
C ALA A 84 -5.07 -2.69 -10.90
N ARG A 85 -5.38 -3.69 -10.06
CA ARG A 85 -6.74 -4.24 -9.93
C ARG A 85 -7.73 -3.20 -9.39
N ASP A 86 -7.36 -2.48 -8.33
CA ASP A 86 -8.19 -1.41 -7.77
C ASP A 86 -8.41 -0.26 -8.76
N ASP A 87 -7.38 0.11 -9.53
CA ASP A 87 -7.46 1.17 -10.53
C ASP A 87 -8.35 0.76 -11.72
N ALA A 88 -8.31 -0.50 -12.16
CA ALA A 88 -9.24 -1.02 -13.17
C ALA A 88 -10.70 -0.96 -12.69
N VAL A 89 -10.95 -1.38 -11.45
CA VAL A 89 -12.30 -1.33 -10.83
C VAL A 89 -12.79 0.11 -10.66
N ARG A 90 -11.89 1.05 -10.32
CA ARG A 90 -12.22 2.49 -10.31
C ARG A 90 -12.49 3.06 -11.70
N GLY A 91 -11.79 2.56 -12.73
CA GLY A 91 -12.04 2.93 -14.13
C GLY A 91 -13.48 2.62 -14.55
N ILE A 92 -13.96 1.40 -14.24
CA ILE A 92 -15.35 1.00 -14.51
C ILE A 92 -16.35 1.89 -13.79
N LEU A 93 -16.07 2.26 -12.54
CA LEU A 93 -16.90 3.20 -11.81
C LEU A 93 -16.96 4.58 -12.50
N ALA A 94 -15.84 5.06 -13.05
CA ALA A 94 -15.79 6.31 -13.79
C ALA A 94 -16.58 6.24 -15.11
N GLU A 95 -16.45 5.16 -15.88
CA GLU A 95 -17.23 4.94 -17.10
C GLU A 95 -18.73 4.88 -16.81
N ALA A 96 -19.14 4.13 -15.78
CA ALA A 96 -20.54 4.08 -15.33
C ALA A 96 -21.05 5.45 -14.87
N ARG A 97 -20.16 6.28 -14.28
CA ARG A 97 -20.46 7.66 -13.89
C ARG A 97 -20.75 8.53 -15.10
N ASP A 98 -19.95 8.39 -16.16
CA ASP A 98 -20.10 9.14 -17.41
C ASP A 98 -21.35 8.72 -18.19
N GLU A 99 -21.68 7.42 -18.24
CA GLU A 99 -22.94 6.95 -18.80
C GLU A 99 -24.17 7.51 -18.07
N LEU A 100 -24.08 7.59 -16.73
CA LEU A 100 -25.15 8.13 -15.89
C LEU A 100 -25.31 9.65 -16.07
N ARG A 101 -24.21 10.36 -16.37
CA ARG A 101 -24.22 11.77 -16.76
C ARG A 101 -24.99 11.98 -18.04
N ASP A 102 -24.71 11.19 -19.08
CA ASP A 102 -25.43 11.28 -20.34
C ASP A 102 -26.91 10.90 -20.20
N ALA A 103 -27.24 9.99 -19.27
CA ALA A 103 -28.63 9.67 -18.95
C ALA A 103 -29.36 10.82 -18.23
N SER A 104 -28.64 11.67 -17.48
CA SER A 104 -29.22 12.82 -16.76
C SER A 104 -29.70 13.96 -17.66
N ASP A 105 -29.22 13.99 -18.91
CA ASP A 105 -29.61 14.99 -19.91
C ASP A 105 -30.86 14.58 -20.71
N LYS A 106 -31.19 13.29 -20.70
CA LYS A 106 -32.31 12.71 -21.46
C LYS A 106 -33.69 13.05 -20.85
N PRO A 107 -34.78 13.04 -21.64
CA PRO A 107 -36.12 13.35 -21.14
C PRO A 107 -36.67 12.32 -20.14
N GLU A 108 -36.18 11.07 -20.17
CA GLU A 108 -36.54 10.05 -19.18
C GLU A 108 -36.08 10.41 -17.76
N TYR A 109 -35.17 11.37 -17.61
CA TYR A 109 -34.71 11.83 -16.31
C TYR A 109 -35.84 12.48 -15.48
N GLU A 110 -36.82 13.12 -16.11
CA GLU A 110 -37.95 13.74 -15.40
C GLU A 110 -38.81 12.69 -14.68
N SER A 111 -39.06 11.53 -15.30
CA SER A 111 -39.82 10.44 -14.66
C SER A 111 -39.02 9.76 -13.54
N LEU A 112 -37.70 9.63 -13.72
CA LEU A 112 -36.81 9.13 -12.69
C LEU A 112 -36.81 10.05 -11.45
N LEU A 113 -36.70 11.37 -11.65
CA LEU A 113 -36.72 12.36 -10.57
C LEU A 113 -37.98 12.25 -9.69
N VAL A 114 -39.15 12.01 -10.28
CA VAL A 114 -40.40 11.79 -9.52
C VAL A 114 -40.24 10.62 -8.55
N GLY A 115 -39.76 9.47 -9.04
CA GLY A 115 -39.54 8.29 -8.20
C GLY A 115 -38.45 8.49 -7.13
N LEU A 116 -37.40 9.27 -7.43
CA LEU A 116 -36.35 9.60 -6.46
C LEU A 116 -36.89 10.45 -5.32
N VAL A 117 -37.70 11.48 -5.63
CA VAL A 117 -38.35 12.33 -4.64
C VAL A 117 -39.29 11.51 -3.76
N GLU A 118 -40.14 10.67 -4.37
CA GLU A 118 -41.07 9.80 -3.64
C GLU A 118 -40.33 8.86 -2.68
N GLN A 119 -39.23 8.24 -3.13
CA GLN A 119 -38.44 7.36 -2.28
C GLN A 119 -37.77 8.12 -1.13
N GLY A 120 -37.22 9.31 -1.39
CA GLY A 120 -36.59 10.14 -0.37
C GLY A 120 -37.59 10.58 0.71
N VAL A 121 -38.79 11.00 0.29
CA VAL A 121 -39.88 11.36 1.20
C VAL A 121 -40.37 10.14 1.99
N ALA A 122 -40.52 8.98 1.36
CA ALA A 122 -40.92 7.75 2.03
C ALA A 122 -39.90 7.29 3.09
N LYS A 123 -38.61 7.46 2.83
CA LYS A 123 -37.52 7.18 3.79
C LYS A 123 -37.52 8.16 4.96
N LEU A 124 -37.82 9.44 4.70
CA LEU A 124 -37.82 10.49 5.73
C LEU A 124 -39.07 10.43 6.61
N GLN A 125 -40.17 9.84 6.13
CA GLN A 125 -41.47 9.76 6.81
C GLN A 125 -41.98 11.12 7.33
N ALA A 126 -41.59 12.21 6.66
CA ALA A 126 -41.96 13.56 7.03
C ALA A 126 -43.16 14.06 6.22
N THR A 127 -44.00 14.89 6.84
CA THR A 127 -45.14 15.56 6.21
C THR A 127 -44.74 16.85 5.49
N GLU A 128 -43.58 17.41 5.84
CA GLU A 128 -43.00 18.59 5.20
C GLU A 128 -41.51 18.32 4.93
N ALA A 129 -41.05 18.59 3.72
CA ALA A 129 -39.67 18.36 3.31
C ALA A 129 -39.15 19.47 2.37
N VAL A 130 -37.84 19.71 2.45
CA VAL A 130 -37.12 20.69 1.63
C VAL A 130 -36.27 19.92 0.62
N ILE A 131 -36.38 20.24 -0.66
CA ILE A 131 -35.63 19.58 -1.73
C ILE A 131 -34.52 20.50 -2.21
N ARG A 132 -33.32 19.94 -2.32
CA ARG A 132 -32.14 20.58 -2.90
C ARG A 132 -31.74 19.85 -4.17
N CYS A 133 -31.62 20.59 -5.27
CA CYS A 133 -31.22 20.07 -6.59
C CYS A 133 -30.07 20.90 -7.18
N ARG A 134 -29.52 20.45 -8.31
CA ARG A 134 -28.58 21.24 -9.13
C ARG A 134 -29.31 22.40 -9.80
N GLU A 135 -28.61 23.50 -10.07
CA GLU A 135 -29.22 24.70 -10.67
C GLU A 135 -29.88 24.40 -12.04
N VAL A 136 -29.23 23.55 -12.85
CA VAL A 136 -29.73 23.13 -14.17
C VAL A 136 -30.98 22.25 -14.12
N ASP A 137 -31.30 21.66 -12.95
CA ASP A 137 -32.48 20.83 -12.75
C ASP A 137 -33.62 21.53 -12.04
N ALA A 138 -33.49 22.80 -11.67
CA ALA A 138 -34.50 23.47 -10.87
C ALA A 138 -35.91 23.38 -11.49
N GLU A 139 -36.03 23.50 -12.82
CA GLU A 139 -37.29 23.37 -13.55
C GLU A 139 -37.84 21.93 -13.53
N LYS A 140 -36.98 20.94 -13.85
CA LYS A 140 -37.35 19.52 -13.87
C LYS A 140 -37.71 19.01 -12.47
N ALA A 141 -36.96 19.43 -11.45
CA ALA A 141 -37.23 19.14 -10.06
C ALA A 141 -38.57 19.75 -9.60
N THR A 142 -38.89 20.97 -10.02
CA THR A 142 -40.18 21.59 -9.69
C THR A 142 -41.36 20.85 -10.30
N ALA A 143 -41.24 20.41 -11.56
CA ALA A 143 -42.24 19.56 -12.20
C ALA A 143 -42.38 18.20 -11.49
N ALA A 144 -41.25 17.60 -11.10
CA ALA A 144 -41.23 16.33 -10.39
C ALA A 144 -41.84 16.41 -8.98
N MET A 145 -41.60 17.50 -8.24
CA MET A 145 -42.21 17.76 -6.93
C MET A 145 -43.73 17.81 -7.02
N ARG A 146 -44.28 18.51 -8.03
CA ARG A 146 -45.74 18.62 -8.20
C ARG A 146 -46.38 17.24 -8.44
N ARG A 147 -45.76 16.43 -9.31
CA ARG A 147 -46.23 15.06 -9.57
C ARG A 147 -46.09 14.17 -8.35
N ALA A 148 -45.02 14.32 -7.57
CA ALA A 148 -44.83 13.58 -6.33
C ALA A 148 -45.86 13.95 -5.24
N GLU A 149 -46.26 15.23 -5.14
CA GLU A 149 -47.34 15.68 -4.25
C GLU A 149 -48.70 15.12 -4.68
N GLU A 150 -49.01 15.11 -5.98
CA GLU A 150 -50.21 14.49 -6.54
C GLU A 150 -50.28 12.99 -6.19
N ASN A 151 -49.16 12.27 -6.33
CA ASN A 151 -49.05 10.85 -5.99
C ASN A 151 -49.09 10.59 -4.48
N ALA A 152 -48.51 11.46 -3.66
CA ALA A 152 -48.57 11.37 -2.21
C ALA A 152 -50.00 11.60 -1.68
N ALA A 153 -50.73 12.55 -2.29
CA ALA A 153 -52.14 12.79 -2.00
C ALA A 153 -53.01 11.58 -2.38
N ALA A 154 -52.74 10.94 -3.52
CA ALA A 154 -53.39 9.68 -3.91
C ALA A 154 -53.08 8.53 -2.93
N ALA A 155 -51.90 8.54 -2.31
CA ALA A 155 -51.50 7.60 -1.26
C ALA A 155 -52.00 7.98 0.15
N GLY A 156 -52.79 9.05 0.29
CA GLY A 156 -53.37 9.50 1.56
C GLY A 156 -52.38 10.15 2.52
N ARG A 157 -51.24 10.66 2.03
CA ARG A 157 -50.25 11.40 2.83
C ARG A 157 -50.29 12.88 2.47
N GLU A 158 -50.43 13.75 3.48
CA GLU A 158 -50.23 15.17 3.29
C GLU A 158 -48.73 15.47 3.24
N LEU A 159 -48.27 15.94 2.08
CA LEU A 159 -46.89 16.27 1.82
C LEU A 159 -46.80 17.70 1.31
N LYS A 160 -45.97 18.53 1.95
CA LYS A 160 -45.58 19.84 1.42
C LYS A 160 -44.11 19.82 1.05
N LEU A 161 -43.79 20.02 -0.22
CA LEU A 161 -42.44 20.11 -0.72
C LEU A 161 -42.07 21.58 -0.97
N THR A 162 -40.87 21.97 -0.54
CA THR A 162 -40.32 23.31 -0.78
C THR A 162 -38.96 23.21 -1.43
N LEU A 163 -38.70 24.03 -2.45
CA LEU A 163 -37.38 24.09 -3.10
C LEU A 163 -36.42 24.97 -2.29
N ASP A 164 -35.23 24.46 -1.99
CA ASP A 164 -34.15 25.25 -1.42
C ASP A 164 -33.52 26.12 -2.52
N THR A 165 -33.68 27.45 -2.40
CA THR A 165 -33.12 28.46 -3.32
C THR A 165 -31.85 29.10 -2.78
N ARG A 166 -31.37 28.69 -1.60
CA ARG A 166 -30.21 29.29 -0.92
C ARG A 166 -28.94 28.45 -1.05
N ALA A 167 -29.08 27.14 -1.19
CA ALA A 167 -27.97 26.22 -1.37
C ALA A 167 -28.34 25.20 -2.45
N HIS A 168 -27.54 25.13 -3.51
CA HIS A 168 -27.71 24.19 -4.62
C HIS A 168 -26.72 23.03 -4.53
N LEU A 169 -27.03 21.92 -5.20
CA LEU A 169 -26.06 20.85 -5.40
C LEU A 169 -24.89 21.32 -6.27
N PRO A 170 -23.72 20.68 -6.13
CA PRO A 170 -22.58 20.99 -6.98
C PRO A 170 -22.90 20.89 -8.47
N PRO A 171 -22.22 21.67 -9.33
CA PRO A 171 -22.47 21.70 -10.77
C PRO A 171 -22.15 20.34 -11.43
N PRO A 172 -22.69 20.10 -12.65
CA PRO A 172 -22.42 18.87 -13.38
C PRO A 172 -20.92 18.68 -13.62
N PRO A 173 -20.40 17.44 -13.58
CA PRO A 173 -19.00 17.19 -13.86
C PRO A 173 -18.64 17.66 -15.28
N PRO A 174 -17.46 18.29 -15.48
CA PRO A 174 -16.98 18.63 -16.81
C PRO A 174 -16.90 17.36 -17.67
N PRO A 175 -17.16 17.45 -18.97
CA PRO A 175 -17.04 16.30 -19.86
C PRO A 175 -15.61 15.72 -19.78
N PRO A 176 -15.46 14.39 -19.94
CA PRO A 176 -14.14 13.77 -19.98
C PRO A 176 -13.30 14.43 -21.08
N PRO A 177 -11.98 14.59 -20.88
CA PRO A 177 -11.10 15.04 -21.94
C PRO A 177 -11.23 14.10 -23.14
N HIS A 178 -11.48 14.66 -24.32
CA HIS A 178 -11.43 13.91 -25.58
C HIS A 178 -9.98 13.48 -25.82
N ASP A 179 -9.73 12.17 -25.88
CA ASP A 179 -8.46 11.57 -26.32
C ASP A 179 -8.31 11.65 -27.85
N ASP A 180 -8.69 12.77 -28.47
CA ASP A 180 -8.47 13.05 -29.89
C ASP A 180 -7.26 13.98 -30.04
N ASP A 181 -6.06 13.44 -29.78
CA ASP A 181 -4.78 13.95 -30.29
C ASP A 181 -3.77 12.77 -30.34
N ASP A 182 -4.04 11.81 -31.22
CA ASP A 182 -2.99 10.98 -31.82
C ASP A 182 -2.27 11.84 -32.87
N ASP A 183 -1.05 12.31 -32.58
CA ASP A 183 0.08 12.27 -33.54
C ASP A 183 1.39 12.87 -32.97
N ASP A 184 2.35 11.97 -32.75
CA ASP A 184 3.75 12.04 -33.19
C ASP A 184 4.88 12.54 -32.25
N ALA A 185 6.00 11.82 -32.39
CA ALA A 185 7.39 12.10 -32.03
C ALA A 185 7.89 11.86 -30.59
N SER A 186 8.45 10.66 -30.40
CA SER A 186 9.77 10.37 -29.80
C SER A 186 10.48 11.48 -29.00
N GLY A 187 10.65 11.26 -27.69
CA GLY A 187 11.57 12.01 -26.84
C GLY A 187 11.82 11.31 -25.51
N GLU A 188 13.02 10.75 -25.35
CA GLU A 188 13.50 10.22 -24.06
C GLU A 188 13.60 11.33 -23.00
N GLY A 189 13.16 11.00 -21.78
CA GLY A 189 13.63 11.65 -20.55
C GLY A 189 12.88 12.91 -20.11
N GLY A 190 12.26 12.84 -18.94
CA GLY A 190 11.88 14.05 -18.20
C GLY A 190 10.60 13.94 -17.40
N SER A 191 10.76 13.59 -16.12
CA SER A 191 9.79 13.78 -15.04
C SER A 191 9.14 15.17 -15.07
N ALA A 192 7.95 15.29 -15.64
CA ALA A 192 6.94 16.32 -15.35
C ALA A 192 5.74 16.12 -16.29
N ARG A 193 4.97 15.03 -16.12
CA ARG A 193 3.55 15.13 -16.44
C ARG A 193 3.00 16.09 -15.39
N THR A 194 2.94 17.36 -15.76
CA THR A 194 2.16 18.38 -15.09
C THR A 194 0.84 17.75 -14.72
N ARG A 195 0.69 17.46 -13.43
CA ARG A 195 -0.59 17.24 -12.78
C ARG A 195 -1.42 18.46 -13.15
N ALA A 196 -2.23 18.35 -14.20
CA ALA A 196 -3.36 19.22 -14.35
C ALA A 196 -4.09 19.08 -13.01
N ALA A 197 -4.04 20.16 -12.22
CA ALA A 197 -4.77 20.24 -10.99
C ALA A 197 -6.25 20.10 -11.38
N THR A 198 -6.75 18.87 -11.33
CA THR A 198 -8.17 18.60 -11.20
C THR A 198 -8.52 19.19 -9.85
N THR A 199 -8.82 20.48 -9.87
CA THR A 199 -9.45 21.15 -8.74
C THR A 199 -10.60 20.24 -8.34
N ASP A 200 -10.62 19.74 -7.10
CA ASP A 200 -11.73 19.01 -6.50
C ASP A 200 -12.94 19.95 -6.42
N VAL A 201 -13.48 20.32 -7.58
CA VAL A 201 -14.77 20.97 -7.68
C VAL A 201 -15.74 19.84 -7.44
N ALA A 202 -16.38 19.86 -6.27
CA ALA A 202 -17.49 18.96 -5.99
C ALA A 202 -18.42 19.00 -7.22
N SER A 203 -18.70 17.82 -7.77
CA SER A 203 -19.51 17.66 -8.97
C SER A 203 -20.60 16.64 -8.71
N CYS A 204 -21.80 16.91 -9.20
CA CYS A 204 -22.94 16.01 -9.05
C CYS A 204 -23.54 15.71 -10.43
N ILE A 205 -23.66 14.43 -10.74
CA ILE A 205 -24.26 13.94 -11.99
C ILE A 205 -25.75 14.28 -12.02
N GLY A 206 -26.39 14.35 -10.86
CA GLY A 206 -27.79 14.75 -10.72
C GLY A 206 -28.47 14.10 -9.53
N GLY A 207 -29.77 14.34 -9.44
CA GLY A 207 -30.65 13.84 -8.41
C GLY A 207 -30.99 14.94 -7.40
N VAL A 208 -31.49 14.52 -6.24
CA VAL A 208 -32.02 15.43 -5.24
C VAL A 208 -31.60 15.01 -3.85
N HIS A 209 -31.35 15.99 -3.00
CA HIS A 209 -31.28 15.77 -1.56
C HIS A 209 -32.62 16.17 -0.96
N VAL A 210 -33.20 15.28 -0.17
CA VAL A 210 -34.45 15.53 0.57
C VAL A 210 -34.06 15.82 2.02
N LEU A 211 -34.27 17.06 2.44
CA LEU A 211 -33.96 17.54 3.78
C LEU A 211 -35.24 17.64 4.61
N SER A 212 -35.12 17.39 5.91
CA SER A 212 -36.14 17.78 6.87
C SER A 212 -36.19 19.31 6.99
N VAL A 213 -37.34 19.87 7.39
CA VAL A 213 -37.55 21.31 7.61
C VAL A 213 -36.51 21.92 8.55
N ASP A 214 -36.07 21.16 9.56
CA ASP A 214 -35.05 21.57 10.52
C ASP A 214 -33.61 21.51 9.96
N GLY A 215 -33.42 20.97 8.76
CA GLY A 215 -32.12 20.75 8.11
C GLY A 215 -31.21 19.71 8.78
N LYS A 216 -31.70 19.04 9.84
CA LYS A 216 -30.91 18.06 10.62
C LYS A 216 -30.77 16.69 9.96
N VAL A 217 -31.78 16.28 9.21
CA VAL A 217 -31.80 15.00 8.51
C VAL A 217 -31.76 15.28 7.03
N VAL A 218 -30.77 14.70 6.36
CA VAL A 218 -30.58 14.79 4.90
C VAL A 218 -30.63 13.38 4.36
N CYS A 219 -31.60 13.11 3.50
CA CYS A 219 -31.64 11.91 2.69
C CYS A 219 -31.02 12.25 1.34
N ASP A 220 -29.81 11.76 1.12
CA ASP A 220 -29.15 11.83 -0.18
C ASP A 220 -29.82 10.81 -1.12
N VAL A 221 -30.42 11.32 -2.19
CA VAL A 221 -30.99 10.52 -3.27
C VAL A 221 -30.38 10.95 -4.61
N SER A 222 -29.14 11.44 -4.56
CA SER A 222 -28.35 11.75 -5.74
C SER A 222 -28.01 10.48 -6.51
N LEU A 223 -27.76 10.66 -7.80
CA LEU A 223 -27.31 9.59 -8.68
C LEU A 223 -25.90 9.12 -8.31
N ASP A 224 -25.03 10.03 -7.85
CA ASP A 224 -23.68 9.71 -7.36
C ASP A 224 -23.72 8.79 -6.13
N ASP A 225 -24.52 9.12 -5.10
CA ASP A 225 -24.61 8.31 -3.88
C ASP A 225 -25.23 6.93 -4.18
N ARG A 226 -26.25 6.89 -5.04
CA ARG A 226 -26.85 5.63 -5.48
C ARG A 226 -25.89 4.76 -6.27
N LEU A 227 -25.12 5.34 -7.18
CA LEU A 227 -24.09 4.62 -7.94
C LEU A 227 -23.03 4.06 -6.98
N ARG A 228 -22.58 4.86 -6.02
CA ARG A 228 -21.63 4.44 -5.00
C ARG A 228 -22.17 3.28 -4.15
N VAL A 229 -23.38 3.39 -3.63
CA VAL A 229 -24.00 2.33 -2.80
C VAL A 229 -24.23 1.06 -3.62
N ALA A 230 -24.68 1.17 -4.87
CA ALA A 230 -24.85 0.02 -5.76
C ALA A 230 -23.50 -0.66 -6.04
N PHE A 231 -22.46 0.13 -6.31
CA PHE A 231 -21.12 -0.36 -6.54
C PHE A 231 -20.50 -1.04 -5.32
N GLU A 232 -20.64 -0.46 -4.12
CA GLU A 232 -20.15 -1.06 -2.87
C GLU A 232 -20.84 -2.40 -2.57
N ASN A 233 -22.15 -2.51 -2.83
CA ASN A 233 -22.90 -3.74 -2.62
C ASN A 233 -22.58 -4.83 -3.67
N ASN A 234 -22.35 -4.44 -4.92
CA ASN A 234 -22.07 -5.37 -6.03
C ASN A 234 -20.58 -5.61 -6.24
N LEU A 235 -19.70 -4.95 -5.48
CA LEU A 235 -18.24 -5.07 -5.59
C LEU A 235 -17.75 -6.53 -5.57
N PRO A 236 -18.30 -7.44 -4.74
CA PRO A 236 -17.87 -8.83 -4.75
C PRO A 236 -18.17 -9.54 -6.07
N GLU A 237 -19.35 -9.33 -6.65
CA GLU A 237 -19.76 -9.92 -7.93
C GLU A 237 -18.95 -9.33 -9.09
N ILE A 238 -18.79 -8.01 -9.11
CA ILE A 238 -17.99 -7.29 -10.10
C ILE A 238 -16.54 -7.79 -10.07
N ARG A 239 -15.96 -7.99 -8.87
CA ARG A 239 -14.61 -8.53 -8.74
C ARG A 239 -14.50 -9.97 -9.23
N GLY A 240 -15.46 -10.83 -8.90
CA GLY A 240 -15.47 -12.23 -9.34
C GLY A 240 -15.67 -12.39 -10.86
N GLU A 241 -16.39 -11.47 -11.51
CA GLU A 241 -16.52 -11.47 -12.99
C GLU A 241 -15.26 -10.95 -13.70
N ILE A 242 -14.61 -9.91 -13.15
CA ILE A 242 -13.45 -9.27 -13.79
C ILE A 242 -12.15 -10.04 -13.50
N PHE A 243 -12.01 -10.52 -12.28
CA PHE A 243 -10.85 -11.26 -11.82
C PHE A 243 -11.34 -12.65 -11.42
N ASP A 244 -11.06 -13.64 -12.26
CA ASP A 244 -11.36 -15.04 -11.97
C ASP A 244 -10.84 -15.39 -10.56
N ASP A 245 -11.70 -15.96 -9.70
CA ASP A 245 -11.47 -16.17 -8.25
C ASP A 245 -10.28 -17.13 -7.95
N GLY A 246 -9.54 -17.57 -8.97
CA GLY A 246 -8.64 -18.71 -8.95
C GLY A 246 -7.16 -18.44 -8.65
N GLU A 247 -6.66 -17.20 -8.59
CA GLU A 247 -5.21 -16.95 -8.47
C GLU A 247 -4.83 -15.84 -7.48
N ASP A 248 -5.38 -15.86 -6.27
CA ASP A 248 -4.83 -15.12 -5.13
C ASP A 248 -3.76 -15.93 -4.35
N GLU A 249 -3.33 -17.09 -4.86
CA GLU A 249 -2.17 -17.83 -4.36
C GLU A 249 -0.84 -17.28 -4.88
N ILE A 250 -0.55 -16.00 -4.62
CA ILE A 250 0.86 -15.61 -4.46
C ILE A 250 1.21 -15.96 -3.01
N GLY A 251 1.56 -17.24 -2.84
CA GLY A 251 1.61 -17.97 -1.58
C GLY A 251 2.03 -17.15 -0.36
N ASP A 252 1.26 -17.29 0.71
CA ASP A 252 1.56 -16.84 2.08
C ASP A 252 2.78 -17.57 2.69
N GLY A 253 3.66 -18.13 1.87
CA GLY A 253 4.73 -19.05 2.25
C GLY A 253 6.09 -18.39 2.43
N ASP A 254 6.18 -17.28 3.15
CA ASP A 254 7.45 -16.94 3.84
C ASP A 254 7.15 -16.02 5.03
N GLU A 255 6.40 -16.57 6.00
CA GLU A 255 6.43 -16.05 7.37
C GLU A 255 7.91 -15.94 7.80
N ILE A 256 8.32 -14.73 8.15
CA ILE A 256 9.62 -14.48 8.76
C ILE A 256 9.62 -15.27 10.08
N PRO A 257 10.43 -16.35 10.25
CA PRO A 257 10.52 -16.99 11.54
C PRO A 257 11.38 -16.09 12.43
N GLY A 258 10.74 -15.48 13.43
CA GLY A 258 11.41 -14.78 14.52
C GLY A 258 11.53 -13.26 14.33
N THR A 259 10.42 -12.55 14.54
CA THR A 259 10.43 -11.39 15.43
C THR A 259 10.05 -11.84 16.83
#